data_AF-A0A9X4M6D3-F1
#
_entry.id   AF-A0A9X4M6D3-F1
#
_cell.length_a   1.000
_cell.length_b   1.000
_cell.length_c   1.000
_cell.angle_alpha   90.00
_cell.angle_beta   90.00
_cell.angle_gamma   90.00
#
_symmetry.space_group_name_H-M   'P 1'
#
loop_
_entity.id
_entity.type
_entity.pdbx_description
1 polymer ?
#
loop_
_entity_poly.entity_id
_entity_poly.type
_entity_poly.pdbx_seq_one_letter_code
_entity_poly.pdbx_strand_id
1 'polypeptide(L)'
;MGDRYDGRHRGKKKRTEEKWWPIPPDRRRLWCQVLLDFPPIWYGTFPMIHTRQRVLEGGHTNITEWADLAVRAEVAGFTPLTWLIFRQDLGRNTLVAEFPDHPEHRQKVMGNHGVERTIVDPEEFRAWPRLFAAGYRASEATWMILAGQVPEEFAW
;
A
#
# COMPACT_ATOMS: atom_id res chain seq x y z
N MET A 1 -21.69 21.21 -37.94
CA MET A 1 -22.33 20.11 -37.19
C MET A 1 -21.38 19.79 -36.05
N GLY A 2 -21.71 20.30 -34.86
CA GLY A 2 -20.76 20.56 -33.78
C GLY A 2 -20.37 19.33 -32.97
N ASP A 3 -19.07 19.23 -32.78
CA ASP A 3 -18.33 18.33 -31.91
C ASP A 3 -18.90 18.35 -30.47
N ARG A 4 -19.41 17.20 -30.00
CA ARG A 4 -19.86 17.00 -28.62
C ARG A 4 -19.38 15.65 -28.10
N TYR A 5 -18.06 15.45 -28.04
CA TYR A 5 -17.47 14.27 -27.39
C TYR A 5 -16.10 14.56 -26.74
N ASP A 6 -15.99 15.49 -25.78
CA ASP A 6 -14.73 15.66 -25.00
C ASP A 6 -14.91 15.91 -23.48
N GLY A 7 -16.13 16.19 -23.00
CA GLY A 7 -16.34 16.55 -21.59
C GLY A 7 -16.14 15.40 -20.58
N ARG A 8 -16.36 14.15 -20.97
CA ARG A 8 -16.35 13.00 -20.03
C ARG A 8 -14.96 12.48 -19.69
N HIS A 9 -13.98 12.62 -20.57
CA HIS A 9 -12.61 12.14 -20.33
C HIS A 9 -11.82 13.09 -19.44
N ARG A 10 -12.01 14.40 -19.60
CA ARG A 10 -11.38 15.43 -18.75
C ARG A 10 -11.80 15.32 -17.28
N GLY A 11 -13.08 15.08 -17.01
CA GLY A 11 -13.61 14.94 -15.63
C GLY A 11 -13.13 13.67 -14.90
N LYS A 12 -13.00 12.53 -15.61
CA LYS A 12 -12.51 11.27 -15.03
C LYS A 12 -11.02 11.32 -14.70
N LYS A 13 -10.21 11.96 -15.55
CA LYS A 13 -8.78 12.16 -15.29
C LYS A 13 -8.59 13.04 -14.05
N LYS A 14 -9.29 14.19 -13.97
CA LYS A 14 -9.26 15.09 -12.81
C LYS A 14 -9.60 14.39 -11.48
N ARG A 15 -10.68 13.61 -11.44
CA ARG A 15 -11.06 12.84 -10.24
C ARG A 15 -10.05 11.77 -9.84
N THR A 16 -9.34 11.18 -10.80
CA THR A 16 -8.30 10.19 -10.50
C THR A 16 -7.08 10.89 -9.90
N GLU A 17 -6.68 12.01 -10.47
CA GLU A 17 -5.57 12.84 -9.98
C GLU A 17 -5.82 13.38 -8.56
N GLU A 18 -7.06 13.77 -8.26
CA GLU A 18 -7.47 14.25 -6.92
C GLU A 18 -7.29 13.19 -5.83
N LYS A 19 -7.57 11.90 -6.11
CA LYS A 19 -7.42 10.82 -5.12
C LYS A 19 -5.97 10.59 -4.70
N TRP A 20 -5.05 10.79 -5.63
CA TRP A 20 -3.63 10.53 -5.40
C TRP A 20 -2.87 11.78 -4.93
N TRP A 21 -3.54 12.91 -4.74
CA TRP A 21 -2.91 14.07 -4.13
C TRP A 21 -2.60 13.77 -2.64
N PRO A 22 -1.41 14.10 -2.12
CA PRO A 22 -0.33 14.93 -2.69
C PRO A 22 0.78 14.18 -3.44
N ILE A 23 0.66 12.87 -3.66
CA ILE A 23 1.70 12.05 -4.29
C ILE A 23 1.96 12.53 -5.73
N PRO A 24 3.20 12.75 -6.17
CA PRO A 24 3.50 13.17 -7.54
C PRO A 24 3.30 12.03 -8.55
N PRO A 25 2.98 12.32 -9.84
CA PRO A 25 2.61 11.31 -10.83
C PRO A 25 3.54 10.10 -10.94
N ASP A 26 4.85 10.30 -10.95
CA ASP A 26 5.82 9.21 -11.09
C ASP A 26 5.80 8.27 -9.87
N ARG A 27 5.61 8.83 -8.67
CA ARG A 27 5.53 8.04 -7.43
C ARG A 27 4.21 7.28 -7.30
N ARG A 28 3.11 7.78 -7.87
CA ARG A 28 1.84 7.04 -7.97
C ARG A 28 1.99 5.74 -8.76
N ARG A 29 2.79 5.78 -9.84
CA ARG A 29 3.08 4.59 -10.64
C ARG A 29 3.86 3.57 -9.83
N LEU A 30 4.90 4.01 -9.12
CA LEU A 30 5.69 3.14 -8.23
C LEU A 30 4.83 2.53 -7.11
N TRP A 31 3.98 3.31 -6.47
CA TRP A 31 3.01 2.79 -5.49
C TRP A 31 2.10 1.74 -6.10
N CYS A 32 1.53 2.01 -7.28
CA CYS A 32 0.68 1.03 -7.94
C CYS A 32 1.44 -0.25 -8.29
N GLN A 33 2.70 -0.17 -8.71
CA GLN A 33 3.51 -1.35 -9.00
C GLN A 33 3.71 -2.19 -7.74
N VAL A 34 4.09 -1.57 -6.62
CA VAL A 34 4.30 -2.24 -5.33
C VAL A 34 3.00 -2.84 -4.78
N LEU A 35 1.89 -2.13 -4.89
CA LEU A 35 0.59 -2.58 -4.39
C LEU A 35 -0.04 -3.69 -5.24
N LEU A 36 0.51 -4.04 -6.42
CA LEU A 36 0.07 -5.22 -7.15
C LEU A 36 0.37 -6.53 -6.42
N ASP A 37 1.47 -6.58 -5.66
CA ASP A 37 1.84 -7.76 -4.89
C ASP A 37 1.02 -7.85 -3.59
N PHE A 38 0.69 -6.69 -3.04
CA PHE A 38 -0.06 -6.57 -1.79
C PHE A 38 -1.26 -5.62 -1.91
N PRO A 39 -2.26 -5.95 -2.75
CA PRO A 39 -3.40 -5.06 -2.92
C PRO A 39 -4.18 -4.90 -1.61
N PRO A 40 -4.51 -3.65 -1.21
CA PRO A 40 -5.28 -3.38 0.02
C PRO A 40 -6.72 -3.87 -0.07
N ILE A 41 -7.24 -3.99 -1.29
CA ILE A 41 -8.58 -4.49 -1.56
C ILE A 41 -8.58 -5.32 -2.85
N TRP A 42 -9.43 -6.34 -2.89
CA TRP A 42 -9.63 -7.20 -4.05
C TRP A 42 -11.06 -7.09 -4.57
N TYR A 43 -11.24 -6.61 -5.80
CA TYR A 43 -12.57 -6.46 -6.40
C TYR A 43 -13.00 -7.62 -7.29
N GLY A 44 -12.24 -8.71 -7.32
CA GLY A 44 -12.47 -9.85 -8.21
C GLY A 44 -11.46 -9.91 -9.35
N THR A 45 -11.36 -11.08 -9.99
CA THR A 45 -10.34 -11.38 -10.99
C THR A 45 -10.33 -10.39 -12.15
N PHE A 46 -11.48 -10.10 -12.76
CA PHE A 46 -11.54 -9.21 -13.94
C PHE A 46 -11.12 -7.76 -13.64
N PRO A 47 -11.66 -7.09 -12.59
CA PRO A 47 -11.17 -5.76 -12.20
C PRO A 47 -9.67 -5.73 -11.88
N MET A 48 -9.15 -6.77 -11.24
CA MET A 48 -7.74 -6.84 -10.87
C MET A 48 -6.82 -7.10 -12.07
N ILE A 49 -7.25 -7.88 -13.08
CA ILE A 49 -6.52 -8.03 -14.34
C ILE A 49 -6.43 -6.69 -15.07
N HIS A 50 -7.55 -5.97 -15.21
CA HIS A 50 -7.56 -4.66 -15.87
C HIS A 50 -6.68 -3.65 -15.14
N THR A 51 -6.73 -3.66 -13.80
CA THR A 51 -5.84 -2.84 -12.96
C THR A 51 -4.38 -3.18 -13.20
N ARG A 52 -4.02 -4.47 -13.20
CA ARG A 52 -2.66 -4.94 -13.47
C ARG A 52 -2.16 -4.50 -14.84
N GLN A 53 -2.94 -4.70 -15.90
CA GLN A 53 -2.58 -4.28 -17.25
C GLN A 53 -2.26 -2.78 -17.30
N ARG A 54 -3.16 -1.95 -16.77
CA ARG A 54 -2.98 -0.50 -16.74
C ARG A 54 -1.73 -0.06 -16.00
N VAL A 55 -1.40 -0.71 -14.88
CA VAL A 55 -0.20 -0.39 -14.10
C VAL A 55 1.08 -0.81 -14.85
N LEU A 56 1.07 -1.98 -15.48
CA LEU A 56 2.21 -2.47 -16.28
C LEU A 56 2.45 -1.64 -17.54
N GLU A 57 1.41 -1.03 -18.10
CA GLU A 57 1.50 -0.06 -19.21
C GLU A 57 2.02 1.34 -18.75
N GLY A 58 2.46 1.48 -17.50
CA GLY A 58 2.97 2.73 -16.95
C GLY A 58 1.89 3.67 -16.41
N GLY A 59 0.66 3.19 -16.27
CA GLY A 59 -0.44 3.92 -15.64
C GLY A 59 -0.48 3.76 -14.11
N HIS A 60 -1.55 4.29 -13.52
CA HIS A 60 -1.91 4.09 -12.11
C HIS A 60 -3.42 3.80 -12.01
N THR A 61 -3.83 3.13 -10.94
CA THR A 61 -5.24 2.79 -10.71
C THR A 61 -6.06 3.98 -10.21
N ASN A 62 -7.37 3.93 -10.37
CA ASN A 62 -8.32 4.89 -9.79
C ASN A 62 -9.09 4.34 -8.58
N ILE A 63 -8.68 3.17 -8.07
CA ILE A 63 -9.19 2.56 -6.84
C ILE A 63 -8.81 3.45 -5.66
N THR A 64 -9.78 3.82 -4.83
CA THR A 64 -9.58 4.80 -3.74
C THR A 64 -8.66 4.25 -2.66
N GLU A 65 -8.89 3.01 -2.25
CA GLU A 65 -8.20 2.31 -1.17
C GLU A 65 -6.70 2.13 -1.45
N TRP A 66 -6.32 2.07 -2.73
CA TRP A 66 -4.92 2.05 -3.14
C TRP A 66 -4.25 3.41 -2.96
N ALA A 67 -4.95 4.48 -3.35
CA ALA A 67 -4.45 5.84 -3.17
C ALA A 67 -4.39 6.22 -1.68
N ASP A 68 -5.44 5.90 -0.93
CA ASP A 68 -5.53 6.18 0.52
C ASP A 68 -4.40 5.47 1.29
N LEU A 69 -4.16 4.18 1.01
CA LEU A 69 -3.05 3.45 1.63
C LEU A 69 -1.71 4.11 1.29
N ALA A 70 -1.47 4.45 0.02
CA ALA A 70 -0.22 5.07 -0.41
C ALA A 70 0.01 6.43 0.26
N VAL A 71 -1.04 7.25 0.38
CA VAL A 71 -0.96 8.57 1.04
C VAL A 71 -0.64 8.40 2.52
N ARG A 72 -1.36 7.52 3.22
CA ARG A 72 -1.10 7.22 4.64
C ARG A 72 0.30 6.66 4.86
N ALA A 73 0.76 5.79 3.97
CA ALA A 73 2.10 5.24 4.03
C ALA A 73 3.18 6.32 3.84
N GLU A 74 3.01 7.27 2.90
CA GLU A 74 3.94 8.40 2.76
C GLU A 74 3.94 9.31 4.00
N VAL A 75 2.77 9.55 4.61
CA VAL A 75 2.68 10.29 5.88
C VAL A 75 3.39 9.55 7.01
N ALA A 76 3.31 8.22 7.06
CA ALA A 76 4.05 7.37 7.98
C ALA A 76 5.55 7.26 7.66
N GLY A 77 6.04 7.92 6.60
CA GLY A 77 7.45 7.95 6.22
C GLY A 77 7.89 6.82 5.29
N PHE A 78 6.97 5.98 4.81
CA PHE A 78 7.28 4.98 3.80
C PHE A 78 7.42 5.60 2.41
N THR A 79 8.42 5.13 1.68
CA THR A 79 8.45 5.17 0.21
C THR A 79 7.83 3.89 -0.36
N PRO A 80 7.46 3.85 -1.66
CA PRO A 80 7.03 2.61 -2.31
C PRO A 80 8.01 1.45 -2.09
N LEU A 81 9.31 1.71 -2.23
CA LEU A 81 10.34 0.68 -2.09
C LEU A 81 10.45 0.15 -0.66
N THR A 82 10.49 1.04 0.34
CA THR A 82 10.56 0.63 1.75
C THR A 82 9.29 -0.11 2.17
N TRP A 83 8.12 0.28 1.63
CA TRP A 83 6.87 -0.44 1.86
C TRP A 83 6.91 -1.85 1.29
N LEU A 84 7.42 -2.03 0.07
CA LEU A 84 7.59 -3.35 -0.54
C LEU A 84 8.46 -4.27 0.33
N ILE A 85 9.62 -3.76 0.75
CA ILE A 85 10.57 -4.51 1.60
C ILE A 85 9.90 -4.90 2.92
N PHE A 86 9.26 -3.94 3.59
CA PHE A 86 8.50 -4.18 4.81
C PHE A 86 7.42 -5.26 4.63
N ARG A 87 6.59 -5.15 3.59
CA ARG A 87 5.48 -6.11 3.34
C ARG A 87 5.98 -7.51 3.03
N GLN A 88 7.08 -7.65 2.29
CA GLN A 88 7.71 -8.94 2.03
C GLN A 88 8.24 -9.59 3.30
N ASP A 89 8.83 -8.80 4.20
CA ASP A 89 9.36 -9.29 5.46
C ASP A 89 8.25 -9.65 6.45
N LEU A 90 7.25 -8.77 6.61
CA LEU A 90 6.06 -9.00 7.41
C LEU A 90 5.29 -10.27 6.97
N GLY A 91 5.25 -10.56 5.67
CA GLY A 91 4.55 -11.74 5.13
C GLY A 91 5.20 -13.09 5.42
N ARG A 92 6.30 -13.16 6.18
CA ARG A 92 6.97 -14.43 6.49
C ARG A 92 6.14 -15.27 7.45
N ASN A 93 5.84 -16.51 7.05
CA ASN A 93 5.04 -17.46 7.86
C ASN A 93 5.57 -17.66 9.29
N THR A 94 6.89 -17.56 9.50
CA THR A 94 7.49 -17.65 10.83
C THR A 94 7.02 -16.53 11.76
N LEU A 95 6.95 -15.29 11.26
CA LEU A 95 6.47 -14.14 12.04
C LEU A 95 4.98 -14.27 12.35
N VAL A 96 4.19 -14.75 11.38
CA VAL A 96 2.76 -15.03 11.61
C VAL A 96 2.57 -16.01 12.76
N ALA A 97 3.38 -17.07 12.83
CA ALA A 97 3.26 -18.05 13.91
C ALA A 97 3.77 -17.54 15.26
N GLU A 98 4.82 -16.70 15.25
CA GLU A 98 5.52 -16.24 16.46
C GLU A 98 4.80 -15.09 17.17
N PHE A 99 4.09 -14.23 16.43
CA PHE A 99 3.50 -13.01 16.97
C PHE A 99 1.96 -13.08 16.97
N PRO A 100 1.31 -13.20 18.14
CA PRO A 100 -0.16 -13.22 18.23
C PRO A 100 -0.82 -11.94 17.73
N ASP A 101 -0.15 -10.80 17.88
CA ASP A 101 -0.65 -9.49 17.41
C ASP A 101 -0.33 -9.21 15.94
N HIS A 102 0.22 -10.18 15.22
CA HIS A 102 0.52 -10.04 13.80
C HIS A 102 -0.75 -9.65 13.00
N PRO A 103 -0.67 -8.74 12.02
CA PRO A 103 -1.84 -8.28 11.27
C PRO A 103 -2.68 -9.38 10.59
N GLU A 104 -2.08 -10.53 10.29
CA GLU A 104 -2.78 -11.70 9.72
C GLU A 104 -3.81 -12.34 10.66
N HIS A 105 -3.69 -12.15 11.97
CA HIS A 105 -4.64 -12.67 12.97
C HIS A 105 -5.80 -11.72 13.25
N ARG A 106 -5.73 -10.50 12.69
CA ARG A 106 -6.74 -9.46 12.90
C ARG A 106 -7.84 -9.55 11.85
N GLN A 107 -8.89 -8.75 12.04
CA GLN A 107 -9.97 -8.64 11.07
C GLN A 107 -9.43 -8.22 9.69
N LYS A 108 -9.83 -8.94 8.65
CA LYS A 108 -9.44 -8.68 7.26
C LYS A 108 -10.46 -7.78 6.56
N VAL A 109 -10.02 -7.05 5.53
CA VAL A 109 -10.97 -6.39 4.61
C VAL A 109 -11.60 -7.45 3.74
N MET A 110 -12.94 -7.49 3.72
CA MET A 110 -13.69 -8.29 2.77
C MET A 110 -13.78 -7.52 1.43
N GLY A 111 -13.09 -8.03 0.43
CA GLY A 111 -13.26 -7.58 -0.95
C GLY A 111 -14.52 -8.16 -1.59
N ASN A 112 -14.69 -7.91 -2.89
CA ASN A 112 -15.72 -8.59 -3.66
C ASN A 112 -15.39 -10.09 -3.79
N HIS A 113 -16.42 -10.91 -4.02
CA HIS A 113 -16.30 -12.35 -4.24
C HIS A 113 -15.66 -13.14 -3.08
N GLY A 114 -15.77 -12.64 -1.84
CA GLY A 114 -15.32 -13.36 -0.65
C GLY A 114 -13.81 -13.40 -0.44
N VAL A 115 -13.04 -12.57 -1.17
CA VAL A 115 -11.59 -12.54 -1.02
C VAL A 115 -11.22 -11.57 0.10
N GLU A 116 -10.70 -12.14 1.19
CA GLU A 116 -10.19 -11.39 2.32
C GLU A 116 -8.77 -10.87 2.07
N ARG A 117 -8.49 -9.65 2.52
CA ARG A 117 -7.17 -9.03 2.46
C ARG A 117 -6.75 -8.55 3.84
N THR A 118 -5.52 -8.88 4.20
CA THR A 118 -4.88 -8.42 5.44
C THR A 118 -4.79 -6.91 5.45
N ILE A 119 -5.30 -6.32 6.53
CA ILE A 119 -5.13 -4.89 6.79
C ILE A 119 -3.75 -4.71 7.39
N VAL A 120 -2.93 -3.87 6.76
CA VAL A 120 -1.69 -3.39 7.36
C VAL A 120 -1.74 -1.89 7.37
N ASP A 121 -1.96 -1.35 8.56
CA ASP A 121 -2.10 0.07 8.84
C ASP A 121 -0.71 0.72 8.87
N PRO A 122 -0.34 1.60 7.92
CA PRO A 122 0.99 2.18 7.88
C PRO A 122 1.39 2.92 9.16
N GLU A 123 0.43 3.52 9.85
CA GLU A 123 0.64 4.32 11.05
C GLU A 123 1.08 3.46 12.25
N GLU A 124 0.60 2.22 12.35
CA GLU A 124 1.07 1.25 13.36
C GLU A 124 2.54 0.87 13.17
N PHE A 125 3.03 0.95 11.93
CA PHE A 125 4.40 0.58 11.56
C PHE A 125 5.28 1.80 11.23
N ARG A 126 4.88 3.02 11.60
CA ARG A 126 5.59 4.27 11.29
C ARG A 126 7.03 4.35 11.81
N ALA A 127 7.39 3.52 12.79
CA ALA A 127 8.77 3.41 13.27
C ALA A 127 9.68 2.64 12.29
N TRP A 128 9.10 1.75 11.46
CA TRP A 128 9.83 0.86 10.56
C TRP A 128 10.71 1.61 9.57
N PRO A 129 10.23 2.63 8.83
CA PRO A 129 11.06 3.36 7.88
C PRO A 129 12.26 4.02 8.54
N ARG A 130 12.12 4.47 9.80
CA ARG A 130 13.20 5.14 10.54
C ARG A 130 14.25 4.15 11.03
N LEU A 131 13.84 2.99 11.55
CA LEU A 131 14.73 1.89 11.88
C LEU A 131 15.53 1.46 10.64
N PHE A 132 14.85 1.24 9.53
CA PHE A 132 15.51 0.86 8.28
C PHE A 132 16.49 1.94 7.80
N ALA A 133 16.12 3.22 7.86
CA ALA A 133 17.00 4.34 7.51
C ALA A 133 18.21 4.48 8.46
N ALA A 134 18.08 4.06 9.72
CA ALA A 134 19.16 4.00 10.70
C ALA A 134 20.12 2.81 10.50
N GLY A 135 19.87 1.96 9.50
CA GLY A 135 20.75 0.85 9.11
C GLY A 135 20.36 -0.51 9.69
N TYR A 136 19.25 -0.60 10.43
CA TYR A 136 18.71 -1.89 10.86
C TYR A 136 18.28 -2.70 9.64
N ARG A 137 18.52 -4.02 9.69
CA ARG A 137 18.05 -4.92 8.64
C ARG A 137 16.52 -4.95 8.65
N ALA A 138 15.91 -5.14 7.47
CA ALA A 138 14.45 -5.24 7.33
C ALA A 138 13.83 -6.23 8.34
N SER A 139 14.39 -7.43 8.45
CA SER A 139 13.93 -8.47 9.37
C SER A 139 14.02 -8.08 10.84
N GLU A 140 15.05 -7.32 11.19
CA GLU A 140 15.28 -6.85 12.55
C GLU A 140 14.27 -5.76 12.90
N ALA A 141 14.11 -4.76 12.02
CA ALA A 141 13.12 -3.70 12.19
C ALA A 141 11.68 -4.24 12.30
N THR A 142 11.30 -5.22 11.47
CA THR A 142 9.97 -5.83 11.53
C THR A 142 9.76 -6.58 12.84
N TRP A 143 10.73 -7.41 13.25
CA TRP A 143 10.65 -8.16 14.50
C TRP A 143 10.55 -7.22 15.71
N MET A 144 11.35 -6.15 15.76
CA MET A 144 11.32 -5.17 16.86
C MET A 144 9.95 -4.50 17.00
N ILE A 145 9.30 -4.14 15.89
CA ILE A 145 7.95 -3.55 15.92
C ILE A 145 6.92 -4.58 16.41
N LEU A 146 6.95 -5.80 15.87
CA LEU A 146 6.01 -6.86 16.28
C LEU A 146 6.20 -7.27 17.75
N ALA A 147 7.44 -7.23 18.25
CA ALA A 147 7.76 -7.53 19.64
C ALA A 147 7.49 -6.36 20.60
N GLY A 148 7.12 -5.17 20.09
CA GLY A 148 7.00 -3.96 20.89
C GLY A 148 8.34 -3.47 21.48
N GLN A 149 9.47 -3.88 20.88
CA GLN A 149 10.83 -3.56 21.32
C GLN A 149 11.46 -2.46 20.46
N VAL A 150 10.67 -1.45 20.11
CA VAL A 150 11.14 -0.28 19.35
C VAL A 150 11.87 0.67 20.31
N PRO A 151 13.12 1.07 20.01
CA PRO A 151 13.85 2.04 20.84
C PRO A 151 13.09 3.36 20.94
N GLU A 152 13.16 4.03 22.10
CA GLU A 152 12.37 5.25 22.39
C GLU A 152 12.59 6.36 21.37
N GLU A 153 13.80 6.47 20.81
CA GLU A 153 14.14 7.46 19.79
C GLU A 153 13.36 7.25 18.46
N PHE A 154 12.76 6.08 18.26
CA PHE A 154 11.96 5.75 17.08
C PHE A 154 10.45 5.64 17.36
N ALA A 155 10.00 5.77 18.61
CA ALA A 155 8.61 5.50 19.02
C ALA A 155 7.56 6.58 18.63
N TRP A 156 7.99 7.77 18.18
CA TRP A 156 7.13 8.97 18.08
C TRP A 156 6.69 9.40 16.69
#